data_AF-A0A528TMD3-F1
#
_entry.id   AF-A0A528TMD3-F1
#
_cell.length_a   1.000
_cell.length_b   1.000
_cell.length_c   1.000
_cell.angle_alpha   90.00
_cell.angle_beta   90.00
_cell.angle_gamma   90.00
#
_symmetry.space_group_name_H-M   'P 1'
#
loop_
_entity.id
_entity.type
_entity.pdbx_description
1 polymer ?
#
loop_
_entity_poly.entity_id
_entity_poly.type
_entity_poly.pdbx_seq_one_letter_code
_entity_poly.pdbx_strand_id
1 'polypeptide(L)'
;LMQWMRLVLGDGVYAGRTLIASDALRQTHLPQMALGRNPVTGGESFYGLGWNIDFGRHGLSWGHAGAFSVGARTVATLFPQEKLGIVILTNAFPTGVPEGLSDSFADLVFDGKVEKDWVEAWDGIYAGMLGPAIAAAKAEYAAPPSPPRPARPASA
;
A
#
# COMPACT_ATOMS: atom_id res chain seq x y z
N LEU A 1 6.86 5.29 12.05
CA LEU A 1 5.85 5.62 11.03
C LEU A 1 4.72 6.53 11.53
N MET A 2 4.13 6.31 12.72
CA MET A 2 3.08 7.20 13.24
C MET A 2 3.50 8.67 13.40
N GLN A 3 4.71 8.92 13.89
CA GLN A 3 5.24 10.29 13.99
C GLN A 3 5.43 10.94 12.61
N TRP A 4 5.85 10.15 11.61
CA TRP A 4 5.97 10.61 10.23
C TRP A 4 4.60 10.95 9.62
N MET A 5 3.57 10.13 9.84
CA MET A 5 2.21 10.46 9.38
C MET A 5 1.69 11.75 10.04
N ARG A 6 1.93 11.93 11.34
CA ARG A 6 1.60 13.18 12.05
C ARG A 6 2.32 14.38 11.47
N LEU A 7 3.58 14.23 11.06
CA LEU A 7 4.33 15.29 10.36
C LEU A 7 3.70 15.63 9.01
N VAL A 8 3.34 14.61 8.22
CA VAL A 8 2.73 14.81 6.89
C VAL A 8 1.35 15.47 7.01
N LEU A 9 0.47 14.94 7.86
CA LEU A 9 -0.85 15.50 8.13
C LEU A 9 -0.78 16.87 8.81
N GLY A 10 0.30 17.12 9.55
CA GLY A 10 0.63 18.41 10.17
C GLY A 10 1.27 19.42 9.21
N ASP A 11 1.22 19.18 7.89
CA ASP A 11 1.72 20.10 6.86
C ASP A 11 3.20 20.48 7.07
N GLY A 12 4.01 19.49 7.50
CA GLY A 12 5.43 19.68 7.75
C GLY A 12 5.77 20.13 9.18
N VAL A 13 4.78 20.30 10.05
CA VAL A 13 4.97 20.62 11.47
C VAL A 13 4.79 19.37 12.34
N TYR A 14 5.77 19.10 13.19
CA TYR A 14 5.68 18.05 14.20
C TYR A 14 6.14 18.56 15.56
N ALA A 15 5.31 18.33 16.59
CA ALA A 15 5.58 18.79 17.96
C ALA A 15 5.93 20.30 18.06
N GLY A 16 5.19 21.13 17.31
CA GLY A 16 5.37 22.60 17.29
C GLY A 16 6.60 23.09 16.52
N ARG A 17 7.33 22.20 15.84
CA ARG A 17 8.50 22.57 15.02
C ARG A 17 8.22 22.29 13.56
N THR A 18 8.52 23.24 12.69
CA THR A 18 8.53 23.04 11.24
C THR A 18 9.77 22.22 10.86
N LEU A 19 9.56 20.99 10.39
CA LEU A 19 10.62 20.09 9.92
C LEU A 19 10.71 20.07 8.39
N ILE A 20 9.59 20.32 7.71
CA ILE A 20 9.49 20.41 6.25
C ILE A 20 8.72 21.69 5.91
N ALA A 21 9.19 22.45 4.92
CA ALA A 21 8.43 23.60 4.43
C ALA A 21 7.10 23.11 3.83
N SER A 22 5.99 23.72 4.25
CA SER A 22 4.64 23.31 3.84
C SER A 22 4.49 23.30 2.32
N ASP A 23 4.96 24.33 1.62
CA ASP A 23 4.87 24.40 0.16
C ASP A 23 5.64 23.28 -0.53
N ALA A 24 6.82 22.90 -0.02
CA ALA A 24 7.59 21.78 -0.55
C ALA A 24 6.87 20.43 -0.31
N LEU A 25 6.27 20.24 0.86
CA LEU A 25 5.49 19.04 1.15
C LEU A 25 4.22 18.97 0.29
N ARG A 26 3.53 20.08 0.07
CA ARG A 26 2.32 20.11 -0.76
C ARG A 26 2.59 19.72 -2.20
N GLN A 27 3.76 20.06 -2.75
CA GLN A 27 4.15 19.64 -4.10
C GLN A 27 4.11 18.11 -4.26
N THR A 28 4.39 17.32 -3.21
CA THR A 28 4.37 15.86 -3.32
C THR A 28 2.97 15.28 -3.47
N HIS A 29 1.95 16.05 -3.09
CA HIS A 29 0.55 15.66 -3.05
C HIS A 29 -0.28 16.29 -4.19
N LEU A 30 0.38 16.95 -5.15
CA LEU A 30 -0.26 17.43 -6.37
C LEU A 30 -0.34 16.30 -7.41
N PRO A 31 -1.50 16.10 -8.06
CA PRO A 31 -1.61 15.19 -9.20
C PRO A 31 -0.63 15.57 -10.31
N GLN A 32 0.27 14.66 -10.70
CA GLN A 32 1.20 14.84 -11.82
C GLN A 32 0.83 13.95 -13.02
N MET A 33 0.23 12.80 -12.76
CA MET A 33 -0.17 11.83 -13.79
C MET A 33 -1.52 11.22 -13.46
N ALA A 34 -2.43 11.15 -14.43
CA ALA A 34 -3.67 10.40 -14.29
C ALA A 34 -3.39 8.89 -14.36
N LEU A 35 -3.89 8.14 -13.38
CA LEU A 35 -3.89 6.67 -13.40
C LEU A 35 -5.24 6.11 -13.90
N GLY A 36 -6.26 6.97 -13.97
CA GLY A 36 -7.63 6.59 -14.28
C GLY A 36 -8.37 6.17 -13.02
N ARG A 37 -9.32 5.25 -13.16
CA ARG A 37 -10.17 4.83 -12.06
C ARG A 37 -9.53 3.68 -11.29
N ASN A 38 -9.46 3.79 -9.97
CA ASN A 38 -8.97 2.73 -9.10
C ASN A 38 -9.83 1.46 -9.30
N PRO A 39 -9.22 0.30 -9.62
CA PRO A 39 -9.97 -0.89 -10.01
C PRO A 39 -10.74 -1.56 -8.86
N VAL A 40 -10.41 -1.25 -7.60
CA VAL A 40 -11.05 -1.85 -6.42
C VAL A 40 -12.06 -0.91 -5.76
N THR A 41 -11.66 0.35 -5.56
CA THR A 41 -12.48 1.36 -4.87
C THR A 41 -13.33 2.19 -5.82
N GLY A 42 -12.96 2.23 -7.11
CA GLY A 42 -13.65 3.05 -8.10
C GLY A 42 -13.42 4.55 -7.95
N GLY A 43 -12.48 5.01 -7.12
CA GLY A 43 -12.11 6.43 -7.04
C GLY A 43 -11.30 6.90 -8.26
N GLU A 44 -11.34 8.20 -8.56
CA GLU A 44 -10.42 8.79 -9.54
C GLU A 44 -9.00 8.85 -8.94
N SER A 45 -8.01 8.32 -9.66
CA SER A 45 -6.68 8.08 -9.14
C SER A 45 -5.62 8.78 -9.97
N PHE A 46 -4.65 9.36 -9.26
CA PHE A 46 -3.51 10.07 -9.82
C PHE A 46 -2.23 9.65 -9.10
N TYR A 47 -1.09 9.95 -9.71
CA TYR A 47 0.22 9.82 -9.07
C TYR A 47 0.88 11.18 -8.93
N GLY A 48 1.41 11.47 -7.74
CA GLY A 48 2.21 12.64 -7.41
C GLY A 48 3.70 12.30 -7.28
N LEU A 49 4.42 13.04 -6.44
CA LEU A 49 5.83 12.72 -6.17
C LEU A 49 5.93 11.66 -5.07
N GLY A 50 5.76 10.39 -5.47
CA GLY A 50 5.84 9.24 -4.57
C GLY A 50 4.56 8.97 -3.78
N TRP A 51 3.40 9.38 -4.31
CA TRP A 51 2.09 9.20 -3.70
C TRP A 51 1.05 8.81 -4.74
N ASN A 52 0.24 7.80 -4.44
CA ASN A 52 -1.09 7.68 -5.01
C ASN A 52 -1.96 8.79 -4.40
N ILE A 53 -2.73 9.46 -5.23
CA ILE A 53 -3.63 10.54 -4.87
C ILE A 53 -5.01 10.13 -5.38
N ASP A 54 -5.86 9.65 -4.49
CA ASP A 54 -7.17 9.11 -4.83
C ASP A 54 -8.28 10.06 -4.35
N PHE A 55 -9.21 10.36 -5.23
CA PHE A 55 -10.48 11.01 -4.92
C PHE A 55 -11.57 9.94 -4.91
N GLY A 56 -11.72 9.31 -3.75
CA GLY A 56 -12.55 8.13 -3.56
C GLY A 56 -13.80 8.36 -2.72
N ARG A 57 -14.34 7.26 -2.21
CA ARG A 57 -15.59 7.18 -1.43
C ARG A 57 -15.59 8.10 -0.20
N HIS A 58 -14.41 8.30 0.40
CA HIS A 58 -14.19 9.08 1.62
C HIS A 58 -13.44 10.39 1.35
N GLY A 59 -13.52 10.91 0.13
CA GLY A 59 -12.82 12.12 -0.29
C GLY A 59 -11.38 11.88 -0.72
N LEU A 60 -10.53 12.88 -0.52
CA LEU A 60 -9.12 12.84 -0.90
C LEU A 60 -8.35 11.91 0.05
N SER A 61 -7.53 11.04 -0.52
CA SER A 61 -6.54 10.29 0.24
C SER A 61 -5.18 10.28 -0.44
N TRP A 62 -4.12 10.21 0.36
CA TRP A 62 -2.76 9.99 -0.10
C TRP A 62 -2.32 8.61 0.34
N GLY A 63 -1.93 7.79 -0.63
CA GLY A 63 -1.60 6.39 -0.41
C GLY A 63 -0.21 6.04 -0.93
N HIS A 64 0.47 5.11 -0.29
CA HIS A 64 1.57 4.39 -0.93
C HIS A 64 1.68 2.97 -0.38
N ALA A 65 1.91 2.03 -1.29
CA ALA A 65 2.11 0.62 -0.99
C ALA A 65 3.59 0.22 -1.18
N GLY A 66 4.06 -0.75 -0.41
CA GLY A 66 5.34 -1.44 -0.65
C GLY A 66 5.11 -2.94 -0.72
N ALA A 67 5.52 -3.60 -1.81
CA ALA A 67 5.22 -5.01 -2.06
C ALA A 67 6.48 -5.78 -2.48
N PHE A 68 7.34 -6.08 -1.51
CA PHE A 68 8.58 -6.81 -1.75
C PHE A 68 8.32 -8.32 -1.67
N SER A 69 8.54 -9.02 -2.78
CA SER A 69 8.33 -10.48 -2.91
C SER A 69 9.14 -11.33 -1.92
N VAL A 70 10.21 -10.77 -1.33
CA VAL A 70 11.02 -11.41 -0.29
C VAL A 70 10.39 -11.38 1.11
N GLY A 71 9.18 -10.82 1.27
CA GLY A 71 8.38 -10.98 2.48
C GLY A 71 8.02 -9.69 3.22
N ALA A 72 8.15 -8.51 2.61
CA ALA A 72 7.74 -7.26 3.24
C ALA A 72 6.60 -6.60 2.46
N ARG A 73 5.49 -6.36 3.15
CA ARG A 73 4.32 -5.72 2.56
C ARG A 73 3.80 -4.60 3.48
N THR A 74 3.60 -3.42 2.91
CA THR A 74 3.24 -2.21 3.66
C THR A 74 2.22 -1.36 2.93
N VAL A 75 1.32 -0.71 3.68
CA VAL A 75 0.44 0.33 3.16
C VAL A 75 0.46 1.50 4.13
N ALA A 76 0.54 2.71 3.58
CA ALA A 76 0.31 3.95 4.29
C ALA A 76 -0.81 4.71 3.55
N THR A 77 -1.87 5.05 4.26
CA THR A 77 -3.01 5.82 3.74
C THR A 77 -3.28 6.99 4.67
N LEU A 78 -3.42 8.19 4.13
CA LEU A 78 -3.64 9.42 4.87
C LEU A 78 -4.84 10.17 4.30
N PHE A 79 -5.75 10.60 5.18
CA PHE A 79 -6.92 11.41 4.88
C PHE A 79 -6.69 12.82 5.44
N PRO A 80 -6.25 13.78 4.61
CA PRO A 80 -5.72 15.05 5.09
C PRO A 80 -6.78 16.00 5.64
N GLN A 81 -8.02 15.92 5.16
CA GLN A 81 -9.14 16.73 5.67
C GLN A 81 -9.46 16.36 7.13
N GLU A 82 -9.44 15.07 7.45
CA GLU A 82 -9.82 14.52 8.76
C GLU A 82 -8.63 14.37 9.71
N LYS A 83 -7.42 14.70 9.26
CA LYS A 83 -6.16 14.51 10.01
C LYS A 83 -6.00 13.07 10.50
N LEU A 84 -6.42 12.13 9.65
CA LEU A 84 -6.42 10.69 9.92
C LEU A 84 -5.36 9.99 9.06
N GLY A 85 -4.73 8.96 9.60
CA GLY A 85 -3.86 8.09 8.81
C GLY A 85 -3.73 6.71 9.43
N ILE A 86 -3.50 5.72 8.57
CA ILE A 86 -3.28 4.33 8.95
C ILE A 86 -2.05 3.80 8.24
N VAL A 87 -1.21 3.08 9.00
CA VAL A 87 -0.11 2.27 8.44
C VAL A 87 -0.33 0.81 8.79
N ILE A 88 -0.13 -0.06 7.82
CA ILE A 88 -0.18 -1.51 7.99
C ILE A 88 1.15 -2.07 7.53
N LEU A 89 1.77 -2.90 8.38
CA LEU A 89 3.04 -3.57 8.12
C LEU A 89 2.83 -5.07 8.28
N THR A 90 3.19 -5.84 7.26
CA THR A 90 3.10 -7.30 7.28
C THR A 90 4.41 -7.91 6.80
N ASN A 91 4.84 -8.96 7.50
CA ASN A 91 5.97 -9.80 7.11
C ASN A 91 5.44 -10.96 6.25
N ALA A 92 4.94 -10.63 5.07
CA ALA A 92 4.30 -11.57 4.18
C ALA A 92 4.68 -11.29 2.72
N PHE A 93 4.57 -12.34 1.90
CA PHE A 93 4.55 -12.20 0.45
C PHE A 93 3.42 -11.24 0.03
N PRO A 94 3.53 -10.52 -1.10
CA PRO A 94 2.48 -9.60 -1.51
C PRO A 94 1.10 -10.23 -1.68
N THR A 95 0.16 -9.72 -0.89
CA THR A 95 -1.28 -9.98 -0.93
C THR A 95 -2.04 -8.65 -0.80
N GLY A 96 -3.36 -8.70 -1.01
CA GLY A 96 -4.27 -7.57 -0.86
C GLY A 96 -4.68 -7.25 0.57
N VAL A 97 -4.28 -8.06 1.54
CA VAL A 97 -4.65 -7.89 2.96
C VAL A 97 -4.36 -6.47 3.47
N PRO A 98 -3.19 -5.85 3.23
CA PRO A 98 -2.92 -4.51 3.77
C PRO A 98 -3.79 -3.41 3.17
N GLU A 99 -4.08 -3.42 1.87
CA GLU A 99 -5.05 -2.48 1.30
C GLU A 99 -6.47 -2.76 1.81
N GLY A 100 -6.88 -4.03 1.85
CA GLY A 100 -8.21 -4.43 2.30
C GLY A 100 -8.48 -4.03 3.75
N LEU A 101 -7.47 -4.11 4.63
CA LEU A 101 -7.56 -3.61 5.99
C LEU A 101 -7.59 -2.07 6.05
N SER A 102 -6.88 -1.38 5.17
CA SER A 102 -6.92 0.09 5.07
C SER A 102 -8.32 0.58 4.64
N ASP A 103 -8.92 -0.04 3.63
CA ASP A 103 -10.26 0.32 3.17
C ASP A 103 -11.35 -0.07 4.18
N SER A 104 -11.24 -1.25 4.79
CA SER A 104 -12.11 -1.66 5.91
C SER A 104 -12.03 -0.71 7.09
N PHE A 105 -10.83 -0.21 7.42
CA PHE A 105 -10.65 0.79 8.46
C PHE A 105 -11.34 2.12 8.11
N ALA A 106 -11.17 2.59 6.87
CA ALA A 106 -11.80 3.83 6.42
C ALA A 106 -13.34 3.72 6.51
N ASP A 107 -13.91 2.60 6.09
CA ASP A 107 -15.34 2.31 6.23
C ASP A 107 -15.82 2.34 7.69
N LEU A 108 -15.08 1.68 8.60
CA LEU A 108 -15.44 1.69 10.01
C LEU A 108 -15.39 3.09 10.62
N VAL A 109 -14.43 3.92 10.22
CA VAL A 109 -14.27 5.28 10.76
C VAL A 109 -15.30 6.25 10.18
N PHE A 110 -15.57 6.18 8.88
CA PHE A 110 -16.41 7.15 8.18
C PHE A 110 -17.88 6.73 8.08
N ASP A 111 -18.16 5.44 7.95
CA ASP A 111 -19.51 4.89 7.77
C ASP A 111 -20.02 4.09 8.97
N GLY A 112 -19.13 3.72 9.89
CA GLY A 112 -19.45 2.92 11.08
C GLY A 112 -19.65 1.42 10.80
N LYS A 113 -19.45 0.97 9.55
CA LYS A 113 -19.57 -0.44 9.14
C LYS A 113 -18.71 -0.69 7.90
N VAL A 114 -18.16 -1.90 7.79
CA VAL A 114 -17.45 -2.34 6.57
C VAL A 114 -18.48 -2.58 5.45
N GLU A 115 -18.27 -1.99 4.28
CA GLU A 115 -19.20 -2.06 3.14
C GLU A 115 -19.19 -3.44 2.47
N LYS A 116 -17.99 -4.00 2.24
CA LYS A 116 -17.77 -5.29 1.57
C LYS A 116 -16.46 -5.94 2.02
N ASP A 117 -16.20 -7.16 1.57
CA ASP A 117 -14.90 -7.80 1.77
C ASP A 117 -13.84 -7.13 0.87
N TRP A 118 -13.17 -6.11 1.42
CA TRP A 118 -12.09 -5.42 0.75
C TRP A 118 -10.84 -6.29 0.58
N VAL A 119 -10.61 -7.24 1.48
CA VAL A 119 -9.45 -8.13 1.38
C VAL A 119 -9.59 -9.04 0.17
N GLU A 120 -10.77 -9.66 -0.01
CA GLU A 120 -11.06 -10.48 -1.20
C GLU A 120 -10.89 -9.67 -2.50
N ALA A 121 -11.42 -8.45 -2.54
CA ALA A 121 -11.33 -7.60 -3.72
C ALA A 121 -9.86 -7.26 -4.08
N TRP A 122 -9.03 -6.92 -3.09
CA TRP A 122 -7.62 -6.63 -3.31
C TRP A 122 -6.78 -7.88 -3.59
N ASP A 123 -7.09 -9.01 -2.95
CA ASP A 123 -6.44 -10.28 -3.25
C ASP A 123 -6.66 -10.69 -4.71
N GLY A 124 -7.84 -10.40 -5.28
CA GLY A 124 -8.10 -10.56 -6.71
C GLY A 124 -7.10 -9.80 -7.60
N ILE A 125 -6.77 -8.56 -7.26
CA ILE A 125 -5.77 -7.75 -7.98
C ILE A 125 -4.38 -8.39 -7.89
N TYR A 126 -3.94 -8.76 -6.69
CA TYR A 126 -2.62 -9.37 -6.49
C TYR A 126 -2.52 -10.76 -7.13
N ALA A 127 -3.59 -11.55 -7.08
CA ALA A 127 -3.66 -12.85 -7.76
C ALA A 127 -3.56 -12.68 -9.28
N GLY A 128 -4.23 -11.69 -9.86
CA GLY A 128 -4.10 -11.37 -11.29
C GLY A 128 -2.69 -10.92 -11.68
N MET A 129 -2.04 -10.12 -10.84
CA MET A 129 -0.71 -9.57 -11.10
C MET A 129 0.41 -10.60 -10.91
N LEU A 130 0.37 -11.37 -9.82
CA LEU A 130 1.46 -12.26 -9.39
C LEU A 130 1.20 -13.73 -9.66
N GLY A 131 -0.06 -14.12 -9.87
CA GLY A 131 -0.47 -15.51 -10.11
C GLY A 131 0.34 -16.20 -11.21
N PRO A 132 0.53 -15.60 -12.41
CA PRO A 132 1.35 -16.20 -13.46
C PRO A 132 2.80 -16.47 -13.04
N ALA A 133 3.43 -15.51 -12.36
CA ALA A 133 4.80 -15.66 -11.88
C ALA A 133 4.91 -16.73 -10.78
N ILE A 134 3.94 -16.78 -9.87
CA ILE A 134 3.85 -17.81 -8.83
C ILE A 134 3.68 -19.19 -9.46
N ALA A 135 2.80 -19.33 -10.45
CA ALA A 135 2.57 -20.59 -11.15
C ALA A 135 3.82 -21.07 -11.89
N ALA A 136 4.52 -20.16 -12.58
CA ALA A 136 5.77 -20.44 -13.25
C ALA A 136 6.86 -20.90 -12.25
N ALA A 137 7.01 -20.21 -11.12
CA ALA A 137 7.96 -20.61 -10.09
C ALA A 137 7.61 -21.99 -9.50
N LYS A 138 6.33 -22.25 -9.22
CA LYS A 138 5.88 -23.58 -8.74
C LYS A 138 6.20 -24.68 -9.74
N ALA A 139 6.03 -24.43 -11.04
CA ALA A 139 6.35 -25.40 -12.09
C ALA A 139 7.87 -25.65 -12.20
N GLU A 140 8.67 -24.58 -12.20
CA GLU A 140 10.14 -24.66 -12.26
C GLU A 140 10.72 -25.47 -11.10
N TYR A 141 10.21 -25.24 -9.88
CA TYR A 141 10.68 -25.91 -8.67
C TYR A 141 9.85 -27.14 -8.29
N ALA A 142 9.01 -27.66 -9.20
CA ALA A 142 8.15 -28.82 -8.92
C ALA A 142 8.96 -30.12 -8.77
N ALA A 143 10.11 -30.21 -9.45
CA ALA A 143 11.00 -31.36 -9.39
C ALA A 143 12.33 -30.96 -8.73
N PRO A 144 12.92 -31.84 -7.90
CA PRO A 144 14.26 -31.60 -7.39
C PRO A 144 15.28 -31.57 -8.55
N PRO A 145 16.33 -30.76 -8.46
CA PRO A 145 17.36 -30.71 -9.49
C PRO A 145 18.02 -32.08 -9.68
N SER A 146 18.20 -32.48 -10.95
CA SER A 146 18.90 -33.71 -11.35
C SER A 146 20.12 -33.36 -12.22
N PRO A 147 21.35 -33.78 -11.84
CA PRO A 147 21.67 -34.57 -10.65
C PRO A 147 21.55 -33.74 -9.35
N PRO A 148 21.21 -34.39 -8.21
CA PRO A 148 21.15 -33.70 -6.92
C PRO A 148 22.53 -33.17 -6.54
N ARG A 149 22.61 -31.87 -6.22
CA ARG A 149 23.83 -31.26 -5.68
C ARG A 149 23.74 -31.22 -4.15
N PRO A 150 24.82 -31.53 -3.42
CA PRO A 150 24.87 -31.35 -1.97
C PRO A 150 24.56 -29.90 -1.61
N ALA A 151 23.90 -29.68 -0.46
CA ALA A 151 23.72 -28.33 0.07
C ALA A 151 25.07 -27.64 0.30
N ARG A 152 25.11 -26.32 0.15
CA ARG A 152 26.30 -25.54 0.53
C ARG A 152 26.56 -25.67 2.04
N PRO A 153 27.82 -25.61 2.50
CA PRO A 153 28.14 -25.58 3.92
C PRO A 153 27.37 -24.46 4.63
N ALA A 154 26.92 -24.72 5.86
CA ALA A 154 26.17 -23.75 6.66
C ALA A 154 26.98 -22.52 7.09
N SER A 155 28.31 -22.55 6.95
CA SER A 155 29.18 -21.41 7.18
C SER A 155 29.22 -20.50 5.94
N ALA A 156 28.35 -19.50 5.90
CA ALA A 156 28.43 -18.36 5.01
C ALA A 156 28.56 -17.08 5.83
#